data_AF-A0A7M2XEX4-F1
#
_entry.id   AF-A0A7M2XEX4-F1
#
_cell.length_a   1.000
_cell.length_b   1.000
_cell.length_c   1.000
_cell.angle_alpha   90.00
_cell.angle_beta   90.00
_cell.angle_gamma   90.00
#
_symmetry.space_group_name_H-M   'P 1'
#
loop_
_entity.id
_entity.type
_entity.pdbx_description
1 polymer ?
#
loop_
_entity_poly.entity_id
_entity_poly.type
_entity_poly.pdbx_seq_one_letter_code
_entity_poly.pdbx_strand_id
1 'polypeptide(L)'
;MVVSGNVIERGNGDASQGIFFRDEVGNLPFLNVTISDNAVIGGLYNGITADGVKGGSITNNIVAGFADQTSWLRVQNSSGLSLQGNVVTGFVSDLDAALPAGNTTIAYSTDDGAAALTQWLKSHDIPKAFGGSLANFLGFFGHEGSFLTAALALPTSVTVQGTGLSDKLVADSTLNSFVFGGAGDDTLTGNGVHAQLAGGEGNDTFIVKGPGDLVIELAGQGTDTVNAFSDYTLTANVENLRLSGTATEGAGNELANRIIGNGMDNVLRGLAGDDTLQGGDGNDRLFGDDGADVLRGDAGNDRLEGGLGDDQLFGGEGSDVLFGGAGNDILEGGAGSDILTGGAGADVFRFRADALSGSDVTVITDFARGYDRIDLRAIDAIASSATNDAFSWIGSSNFTKHAGELQVKAVSGGMMLAGDVNGDGIADFRVMLQGLSALSSSDVNL
;
A
#
# COMPACT_ATOMS: atom_id res chain seq x y z
N MET A 1 10.23 7.67 -61.13
CA MET A 1 9.44 6.55 -61.67
C MET A 1 8.04 6.68 -61.09
N VAL A 2 6.99 6.78 -61.90
CA VAL A 2 5.60 6.76 -61.40
C VAL A 2 5.16 5.30 -61.43
N VAL A 3 4.95 4.70 -60.26
CA VAL A 3 4.39 3.34 -60.17
C VAL A 3 2.94 3.49 -59.73
N SER A 4 2.01 3.22 -60.66
CA SER A 4 0.58 3.13 -60.37
C SER A 4 0.10 1.74 -60.76
N GLY A 5 -0.52 1.03 -59.81
CA GLY A 5 -1.12 -0.28 -60.03
C GLY A 5 -0.72 -1.32 -58.98
N ASN A 6 -1.73 -2.05 -58.51
CA ASN A 6 -1.62 -3.09 -57.49
C ASN A 6 -0.72 -4.27 -57.94
N VAL A 7 0.13 -4.73 -57.02
CA VAL A 7 0.93 -5.97 -57.02
C VAL A 7 2.15 -6.00 -57.96
N ILE A 8 3.35 -6.15 -57.37
CA ILE A 8 4.52 -6.73 -58.06
C ILE A 8 4.72 -8.15 -57.50
N GLU A 9 4.40 -9.16 -58.32
CA GLU A 9 4.67 -10.57 -58.04
C GLU A 9 6.17 -10.91 -58.18
N ARG A 10 6.58 -11.94 -57.43
CA ARG A 10 7.94 -12.50 -57.35
C ARG A 10 8.47 -12.98 -58.71
N GLY A 11 9.74 -12.68 -59.00
CA GLY A 11 10.55 -13.36 -60.02
C GLY A 11 11.65 -14.22 -59.38
N ASN A 12 11.78 -15.46 -59.84
CA ASN A 12 12.62 -16.56 -59.32
C ASN A 12 14.10 -16.22 -59.04
N GLY A 13 14.57 -16.57 -57.84
CA GLY A 13 16.00 -16.74 -57.53
C GLY A 13 16.41 -16.24 -56.14
N ASP A 14 16.43 -17.15 -55.15
CA ASP A 14 17.03 -17.04 -53.80
C ASP A 14 16.49 -15.96 -52.83
N ALA A 15 16.08 -16.39 -51.64
CA ALA A 15 15.26 -15.63 -50.69
C ALA A 15 16.05 -14.66 -49.78
N SER A 16 17.08 -13.98 -50.30
CA SER A 16 17.95 -13.11 -49.48
C SER A 16 18.41 -11.81 -50.14
N GLN A 17 17.84 -11.41 -51.29
CA GLN A 17 18.26 -10.17 -51.95
C GLN A 17 17.07 -9.27 -52.31
N GLY A 18 17.05 -8.07 -51.71
CA GLY A 18 16.13 -6.99 -52.06
C GLY A 18 16.45 -6.38 -53.44
N ILE A 19 15.60 -5.47 -53.91
CA ILE A 19 15.80 -4.76 -55.18
C ILE A 19 17.01 -3.82 -55.03
N PHE A 20 18.12 -4.13 -55.72
CA PHE A 20 19.32 -3.29 -55.73
C PHE A 20 19.37 -2.41 -56.99
N PHE A 21 19.55 -1.11 -56.80
CA PHE A 21 20.02 -0.21 -57.87
C PHE A 21 21.45 0.23 -57.52
N ARG A 22 22.41 -0.03 -58.42
CA ARG A 22 23.76 0.57 -58.40
C ARG A 22 24.01 1.24 -59.74
N ASP A 23 24.64 2.41 -59.73
CA ASP A 23 25.37 2.89 -60.91
C ASP A 23 26.84 2.47 -60.80
N GLU A 24 27.53 2.37 -61.94
CA GLU A 24 28.90 1.83 -62.05
C GLU A 24 30.00 2.74 -61.47
N VAL A 25 29.66 3.88 -60.85
CA VAL A 25 30.61 4.89 -60.38
C VAL A 25 30.36 5.28 -58.92
N GLY A 26 29.99 4.32 -58.06
CA GLY A 26 30.26 4.37 -56.60
C GLY A 26 29.71 5.57 -55.80
N ASN A 27 28.90 6.43 -56.41
CA ASN A 27 28.22 7.56 -55.76
C ASN A 27 26.72 7.32 -55.91
N LEU A 28 26.00 7.22 -54.79
CA LEU A 28 24.57 6.98 -54.77
C LEU A 28 23.82 8.21 -55.34
N PRO A 29 23.05 8.11 -56.45
CA PRO A 29 22.14 9.18 -56.83
C PRO A 29 20.92 9.16 -55.91
N PHE A 30 20.50 10.35 -55.46
CA PHE A 30 19.25 10.57 -54.75
C PHE A 30 18.06 10.11 -55.62
N LEU A 31 17.32 9.11 -55.15
CA LEU A 31 16.12 8.62 -55.84
C LEU A 31 14.89 9.39 -55.34
N ASN A 32 14.40 10.34 -56.12
CA ASN A 32 13.11 10.98 -55.84
C ASN A 32 11.96 10.02 -56.21
N VAL A 33 11.24 9.53 -55.20
CA VAL A 33 10.05 8.69 -55.35
C VAL A 33 8.82 9.50 -54.93
N THR A 34 7.85 9.64 -55.84
CA THR A 34 6.52 10.18 -55.53
C THR A 34 5.59 9.01 -55.26
N ILE A 35 5.07 8.92 -54.03
CA ILE A 35 4.17 7.85 -53.60
C ILE A 35 2.74 8.39 -53.63
N SER A 36 1.83 7.70 -54.31
CA SER A 36 0.39 7.95 -54.25
C SER A 36 -0.32 6.69 -53.74
N ASP A 37 -1.15 6.87 -52.71
CA ASP A 37 -2.13 5.94 -52.12
C ASP A 37 -1.75 4.46 -51.95
N ASN A 38 -1.70 4.00 -50.69
CA ASN A 38 -1.55 2.60 -50.26
C ASN A 38 -0.33 1.84 -50.81
N ALA A 39 0.88 2.39 -50.61
CA ALA A 39 2.12 1.67 -50.90
C ALA A 39 2.71 1.00 -49.64
N VAL A 40 3.01 -0.29 -49.74
CA VAL A 40 3.82 -1.02 -48.75
C VAL A 40 5.24 -1.15 -49.32
N ILE A 41 6.24 -0.62 -48.62
CA ILE A 41 7.65 -0.70 -49.03
C ILE A 41 8.39 -1.65 -48.09
N GLY A 42 8.75 -2.83 -48.60
CA GLY A 42 9.53 -3.82 -47.86
C GLY A 42 10.96 -3.94 -48.37
N GLY A 43 11.92 -4.08 -47.46
CA GLY A 43 13.31 -4.47 -47.78
C GLY A 43 14.22 -3.32 -48.18
N LEU A 44 14.24 -2.23 -47.40
CA LEU A 44 15.15 -1.10 -47.63
C LEU A 44 16.53 -1.37 -47.03
N TYR A 45 17.57 -1.17 -47.84
CA TYR A 45 18.98 -1.18 -47.46
C TYR A 45 19.59 0.16 -47.90
N ASN A 46 20.13 0.94 -46.96
CA ASN A 46 20.76 2.25 -47.17
C ASN A 46 19.86 3.35 -47.78
N GLY A 47 19.22 4.13 -46.92
CA GLY A 47 18.78 5.53 -47.09
C GLY A 47 17.93 5.91 -48.31
N ILE A 48 16.65 6.26 -48.09
CA ILE A 48 15.84 6.99 -49.08
C ILE A 48 15.53 8.39 -48.57
N THR A 49 15.79 9.40 -49.40
CA THR A 49 15.29 10.78 -49.21
C THR A 49 14.07 10.95 -50.11
N ALA A 50 12.89 11.15 -49.54
CA ALA A 50 11.70 11.52 -50.30
C ALA A 50 11.63 13.06 -50.38
N ASP A 51 12.05 13.64 -51.50
CA ASP A 51 11.94 15.08 -51.74
C ASP A 51 10.82 15.36 -52.77
N GLY A 52 9.94 16.32 -52.47
CA GLY A 52 9.04 16.92 -53.47
C GLY A 52 7.55 16.57 -53.46
N VAL A 53 6.91 16.22 -52.34
CA VAL A 53 5.42 16.17 -52.29
C VAL A 53 4.87 17.60 -52.14
N LYS A 54 4.60 18.28 -53.26
CA LYS A 54 3.85 19.54 -53.27
C LYS A 54 2.35 19.27 -53.41
N GLY A 55 1.62 19.47 -52.32
CA GLY A 55 0.15 19.50 -52.29
C GLY A 55 -0.50 18.13 -52.32
N GLY A 56 -0.83 17.61 -51.15
CA GLY A 56 -1.60 16.37 -50.97
C GLY A 56 -1.76 16.04 -49.48
N SER A 57 -2.90 15.43 -49.12
CA SER A 57 -3.15 14.89 -47.77
C SER A 57 -2.74 13.42 -47.76
N ILE A 58 -1.84 13.02 -46.86
CA ILE A 58 -1.56 11.61 -46.60
C ILE A 58 -2.57 11.16 -45.55
N THR A 59 -3.53 10.33 -45.95
CA THR A 59 -4.66 9.92 -45.09
C THR A 59 -4.51 8.54 -44.46
N ASN A 60 -3.43 7.79 -44.71
CA ASN A 60 -3.27 6.42 -44.17
C ASN A 60 -1.80 5.95 -43.98
N ASN A 61 -1.66 4.89 -43.17
CA ASN A 61 -0.43 4.31 -42.61
C ASN A 61 0.72 4.08 -43.61
N ILE A 62 1.91 4.59 -43.29
CA ILE A 62 3.18 4.18 -43.93
C ILE A 62 3.81 3.09 -43.06
N VAL A 63 4.05 1.92 -43.64
CA VAL A 63 4.79 0.82 -42.97
C VAL A 63 6.10 0.64 -43.72
N ALA A 64 7.23 0.96 -43.06
CA ALA A 64 8.57 0.74 -43.59
C ALA A 64 9.27 -0.33 -42.74
N GLY A 65 9.66 -1.45 -43.36
CA GLY A 65 10.51 -2.45 -42.74
C GLY A 65 11.99 -2.19 -43.09
N PHE A 66 12.82 -1.94 -42.08
CA PHE A 66 14.25 -1.70 -42.25
C PHE A 66 15.04 -3.00 -41.97
N ALA A 67 15.98 -3.34 -42.86
CA ALA A 67 16.73 -4.60 -42.77
C ALA A 67 18.00 -4.51 -41.91
N ASP A 68 18.43 -3.31 -41.49
CA ASP A 68 19.61 -3.09 -40.65
C ASP A 68 19.53 -1.82 -39.78
N GLN A 69 20.49 -1.68 -38.84
CA GLN A 69 20.59 -0.57 -37.87
C GLN A 69 21.12 0.74 -38.45
N THR A 70 21.44 0.80 -39.74
CA THR A 70 22.00 1.99 -40.41
C THR A 70 21.03 2.66 -41.36
N SER A 71 19.86 2.06 -41.57
CA SER A 71 18.84 2.54 -42.49
C SER A 71 17.98 3.63 -41.84
N TRP A 72 17.75 4.72 -42.57
CA TRP A 72 16.97 5.87 -42.12
C TRP A 72 16.03 6.34 -43.24
N LEU A 73 14.90 6.94 -42.84
CA LEU A 73 13.93 7.59 -43.73
C LEU A 73 13.87 9.08 -43.37
N ARG A 74 14.18 9.96 -44.32
CA ARG A 74 14.02 11.41 -44.14
C ARG A 74 12.84 11.91 -44.96
N VAL A 75 11.87 12.51 -44.28
CA VAL A 75 10.71 13.18 -44.90
C VAL A 75 10.92 14.68 -44.77
N GLN A 76 11.19 15.38 -45.88
CA GLN A 76 11.30 16.84 -45.88
C GLN A 76 9.97 17.47 -46.34
N ASN A 77 9.41 18.36 -45.52
CA ASN A 77 8.19 19.09 -45.85
C ASN A 77 8.54 20.41 -46.53
N SER A 78 8.13 20.60 -47.79
CA SER A 78 8.00 21.94 -48.37
C SER A 78 6.58 22.43 -48.08
N SER A 79 6.45 23.34 -47.10
CA SER A 79 5.23 24.08 -46.72
C SER A 79 3.90 23.59 -47.35
N GLY A 80 3.08 22.85 -46.61
CA GLY A 80 1.70 22.55 -47.00
C GLY A 80 1.21 21.12 -46.78
N LEU A 81 1.98 20.23 -46.17
CA LEU A 81 1.54 18.86 -45.87
C LEU A 81 0.73 18.80 -44.55
N SER A 82 -0.48 18.21 -44.60
CA SER A 82 -1.26 17.81 -43.41
C SER A 82 -1.15 16.30 -43.25
N LEU A 83 -0.63 15.85 -42.11
CA LEU A 83 -0.58 14.43 -41.72
C LEU A 83 -1.84 14.14 -40.90
N GLN A 84 -2.75 13.33 -41.45
CA GLN A 84 -3.92 12.80 -40.71
C GLN A 84 -3.84 11.27 -40.69
N GLY A 85 -3.44 10.70 -39.55
CA GLY A 85 -3.39 9.25 -39.35
C GLY A 85 -2.33 8.79 -38.34
N ASN A 86 -2.42 7.54 -37.91
CA ASN A 86 -1.46 6.90 -37.01
C ASN A 86 -0.14 6.66 -37.76
N VAL A 87 0.91 7.39 -37.40
CA VAL A 87 2.25 7.19 -37.96
C VAL A 87 2.97 6.12 -37.15
N VAL A 88 3.31 5.00 -37.78
CA VAL A 88 4.19 3.98 -37.19
C VAL A 88 5.63 4.33 -37.57
N THR A 89 6.47 4.60 -36.56
CA THR A 89 7.84 5.11 -36.72
C THR A 89 8.90 4.00 -36.67
N GLY A 90 9.95 4.15 -37.47
CA GLY A 90 11.31 3.66 -37.17
C GLY A 90 12.20 4.79 -36.66
N PHE A 91 13.45 4.52 -36.28
CA PHE A 91 14.40 5.49 -35.73
C PHE A 91 14.40 6.83 -36.48
N VAL A 92 13.93 7.90 -35.83
CA VAL A 92 14.00 9.27 -36.33
C VAL A 92 15.12 9.97 -35.55
N SER A 93 16.23 10.27 -36.21
CA SER A 93 17.34 11.01 -35.58
C SER A 93 17.13 12.53 -35.57
N ASP A 94 16.15 13.06 -36.31
CA ASP A 94 15.79 14.49 -36.31
C ASP A 94 14.33 14.67 -36.76
N LEU A 95 13.44 15.08 -35.84
CA LEU A 95 12.09 15.50 -36.16
C LEU A 95 11.99 17.03 -36.03
N ASP A 96 11.97 17.74 -37.16
CA ASP A 96 11.83 19.21 -37.21
C ASP A 96 10.44 19.60 -37.77
N ALA A 97 9.38 19.09 -37.12
CA ALA A 97 8.00 19.37 -37.51
C ALA A 97 7.18 19.86 -36.31
N ALA A 98 6.45 20.97 -36.49
CA ALA A 98 5.41 21.38 -35.55
C ALA A 98 4.27 20.34 -35.60
N LEU A 99 4.03 19.65 -34.48
CA LEU A 99 2.94 18.70 -34.34
C LEU A 99 1.59 19.45 -34.26
N PRO A 100 0.53 18.99 -34.95
CA PRO A 100 -0.81 19.54 -34.79
C PRO A 100 -1.34 19.32 -33.36
N ALA A 101 -2.19 20.22 -32.87
CA ALA A 101 -2.91 20.03 -31.61
C ALA A 101 -3.91 18.86 -31.72
N GLY A 102 -3.55 17.71 -31.15
CA GLY A 102 -4.39 16.50 -31.07
C GLY A 102 -3.60 15.28 -30.58
N ASN A 103 -4.30 14.28 -30.04
CA ASN A 103 -3.73 13.03 -29.52
C ASN A 103 -2.78 12.39 -30.55
N THR A 104 -1.47 12.51 -30.30
CA THR A 104 -0.42 11.88 -31.09
C THR A 104 0.23 10.80 -30.23
N THR A 105 0.03 9.53 -30.60
CA THR A 105 0.67 8.39 -29.94
C THR A 105 1.96 8.05 -30.69
N ILE A 106 3.10 8.09 -30.00
CA ILE A 106 4.40 7.63 -30.52
C ILE A 106 4.78 6.38 -29.73
N ALA A 107 5.01 5.26 -30.42
CA ALA A 107 5.41 3.99 -29.81
C ALA A 107 6.84 3.62 -30.25
N TYR A 108 7.64 3.10 -29.32
CA TYR A 108 8.92 2.45 -29.58
C TYR A 108 8.90 1.04 -28.98
N SER A 109 9.48 0.08 -29.69
CA SER A 109 9.72 -1.30 -29.22
C SER A 109 11.23 -1.52 -29.20
N THR A 110 11.75 -2.10 -28.11
CA THR A 110 13.17 -2.47 -28.00
C THR A 110 13.31 -3.95 -27.67
N ASP A 111 13.20 -4.80 -28.68
CA ASP A 111 13.51 -6.22 -28.53
C ASP A 111 15.02 -6.53 -28.37
N ASP A 112 15.89 -5.55 -28.10
CA ASP A 112 17.27 -5.83 -27.62
C ASP A 112 17.96 -4.65 -26.88
N GLY A 113 17.17 -3.73 -26.28
CA GLY A 113 17.69 -2.52 -25.61
C GLY A 113 18.04 -2.66 -24.12
N ALA A 114 17.89 -3.84 -23.52
CA ALA A 114 17.98 -4.02 -22.07
C ALA A 114 19.40 -3.78 -21.51
N ALA A 115 20.45 -4.08 -22.27
CA ALA A 115 21.83 -4.00 -21.79
C ALA A 115 22.36 -2.57 -21.67
N ALA A 116 22.06 -1.70 -22.65
CA ALA A 116 22.51 -0.30 -22.65
C ALA A 116 21.77 0.56 -21.62
N LEU A 117 20.45 0.36 -21.48
CA LEU A 117 19.63 1.04 -20.47
C LEU A 117 20.03 0.62 -19.04
N THR A 118 20.32 -0.68 -18.83
CA THR A 118 20.81 -1.18 -17.54
C THR A 118 22.18 -0.58 -17.16
N GLN A 119 23.05 -0.32 -18.14
CA GLN A 119 24.38 0.22 -17.90
C GLN A 119 24.35 1.72 -17.58
N TRP A 120 23.40 2.46 -18.17
CA TRP A 120 23.15 3.89 -17.90
C TRP A 120 22.44 4.13 -16.55
N LEU A 121 21.46 3.29 -16.19
CA LEU A 121 20.76 3.38 -14.90
C LEU A 121 21.69 3.07 -13.72
N LYS A 122 22.64 2.12 -13.90
CA LYS A 122 23.66 1.79 -12.88
C LYS A 122 24.70 2.89 -12.67
N SER A 123 24.97 3.75 -13.65
CA SER A 123 25.95 4.83 -13.50
C SER A 123 25.38 6.09 -12.84
N HIS A 124 24.07 6.12 -12.56
CA HIS A 124 23.37 7.29 -12.00
C HIS A 124 22.47 6.96 -10.78
N ASP A 125 22.64 5.80 -10.14
CA ASP A 125 21.91 5.37 -8.91
C ASP A 125 20.37 5.41 -9.02
N ILE A 126 19.80 5.09 -10.19
CA ILE A 126 18.35 5.05 -10.40
C ILE A 126 17.82 3.61 -10.23
N PRO A 127 16.88 3.33 -9.30
CA PRO A 127 16.32 2.00 -9.11
C PRO A 127 15.52 1.50 -10.32
N LYS A 128 15.64 0.20 -10.63
CA LYS A 128 14.98 -0.49 -11.75
C LYS A 128 13.45 -0.57 -11.57
N ALA A 129 12.71 -0.10 -12.57
CA ALA A 129 11.37 -0.57 -12.95
C ALA A 129 11.38 -0.77 -14.47
N PHE A 130 10.57 -1.67 -15.04
CA PHE A 130 9.94 -1.62 -16.38
C PHE A 130 9.66 -3.03 -16.92
N GLY A 131 8.37 -3.37 -16.94
CA GLY A 131 7.70 -4.28 -17.86
C GLY A 131 6.25 -3.78 -17.97
N GLY A 132 5.73 -3.56 -19.19
CA GLY A 132 4.34 -3.13 -19.39
C GLY A 132 4.12 -2.03 -20.44
N SER A 133 3.00 -2.14 -21.17
CA SER A 133 2.63 -1.45 -22.42
C SER A 133 2.63 0.09 -22.34
N LEU A 134 3.38 0.73 -23.25
CA LEU A 134 3.53 2.18 -23.39
C LEU A 134 2.23 2.88 -23.85
N ALA A 135 1.44 3.32 -22.88
CA ALA A 135 0.59 4.50 -23.04
C ALA A 135 1.04 5.55 -22.02
N ASN A 136 1.54 6.69 -22.52
CA ASN A 136 1.94 7.90 -21.78
C ASN A 136 3.35 7.90 -21.15
N PHE A 137 4.41 7.84 -21.97
CA PHE A 137 5.76 8.25 -21.54
C PHE A 137 6.23 9.48 -22.32
N LEU A 138 6.59 10.56 -21.62
CA LEU A 138 7.17 11.78 -22.19
C LEU A 138 8.52 12.05 -21.53
N GLY A 139 9.60 11.50 -22.09
CA GLY A 139 10.98 11.86 -21.73
C GLY A 139 11.65 12.59 -22.89
N PHE A 140 11.99 13.87 -22.69
CA PHE A 140 12.84 14.62 -23.63
C PHE A 140 14.26 14.70 -23.08
N PHE A 141 15.25 14.24 -23.86
CA PHE A 141 16.66 14.60 -23.67
C PHE A 141 17.08 15.53 -24.80
N GLY A 142 17.25 16.81 -24.49
CA GLY A 142 17.88 17.77 -25.39
C GLY A 142 19.40 17.77 -25.20
N HIS A 143 20.14 17.70 -26.30
CA HIS A 143 21.55 18.07 -26.33
C HIS A 143 21.71 19.57 -26.02
N GLU A 144 22.82 19.97 -25.40
CA GLU A 144 23.10 21.36 -25.01
C GLU A 144 22.77 22.36 -26.13
N GLY A 145 21.93 23.37 -25.82
CA GLY A 145 21.84 24.61 -26.58
C GLY A 145 20.56 24.91 -27.37
N SER A 146 19.49 24.11 -27.31
CA SER A 146 18.25 24.40 -28.05
C SER A 146 17.04 24.59 -27.13
N PHE A 147 16.56 25.83 -27.02
CA PHE A 147 15.28 26.17 -26.39
C PHE A 147 14.17 26.08 -27.44
N LEU A 148 13.33 25.04 -27.35
CA LEU A 148 12.06 24.99 -28.06
C LEU A 148 10.95 25.47 -27.13
N THR A 149 10.55 26.73 -27.23
CA THR A 149 9.27 27.21 -26.66
C THR A 149 8.13 26.73 -27.54
N ALA A 150 7.78 25.47 -27.40
CA ALA A 150 6.44 24.99 -27.70
C ALA A 150 5.66 25.01 -26.38
N ALA A 151 4.59 25.79 -26.32
CA ALA A 151 3.57 25.62 -25.30
C ALA A 151 2.84 24.28 -25.58
N LEU A 152 3.54 23.16 -25.37
CA LEU A 152 2.86 21.91 -25.08
C LEU A 152 2.10 22.17 -23.79
N ALA A 153 0.78 22.00 -23.81
CA ALA A 153 0.05 21.78 -22.58
C ALA A 153 0.79 20.66 -21.85
N LEU A 154 1.43 20.98 -20.73
CA LEU A 154 2.00 19.96 -19.86
C LEU A 154 0.88 18.95 -19.60
N PRO A 155 1.13 17.64 -19.74
CA PRO A 155 0.09 16.65 -19.47
C PRO A 155 -0.49 16.96 -18.08
N THR A 156 -1.81 17.06 -17.99
CA THR A 156 -2.46 17.34 -16.70
C THR A 156 -2.39 16.12 -15.77
N SER A 157 -2.02 14.95 -16.32
CA SER A 157 -1.86 13.70 -15.59
C SER A 157 -0.86 12.75 -16.24
N VAL A 158 -0.28 11.86 -15.43
CA VAL A 158 0.56 10.72 -15.84
C VAL A 158 -0.20 9.41 -15.60
N THR A 159 -0.04 8.42 -16.48
CA THR A 159 -0.59 7.07 -16.27
C THR A 159 0.55 6.07 -16.25
N VAL A 160 0.55 5.19 -15.26
CA VAL A 160 1.47 4.06 -15.10
C VAL A 160 0.61 2.80 -15.09
N GLN A 161 0.95 1.82 -15.94
CA GLN A 161 0.19 0.59 -16.08
C GLN A 161 1.14 -0.61 -15.99
N GLY A 162 0.84 -1.53 -15.08
CA GLY A 162 1.50 -2.81 -14.93
C GLY A 162 0.98 -3.85 -15.92
N THR A 163 1.38 -5.09 -15.66
CA THR A 163 1.20 -6.26 -16.50
C THR A 163 0.17 -7.20 -15.87
N GLY A 164 0.19 -8.48 -16.25
CA GLY A 164 -0.57 -9.53 -15.56
C GLY A 164 0.29 -10.34 -14.59
N LEU A 165 1.40 -9.76 -14.12
CA LEU A 165 2.35 -10.31 -13.17
C LEU A 165 2.55 -9.27 -12.06
N SER A 166 3.10 -9.71 -10.92
CA SER A 166 3.56 -8.82 -9.86
C SER A 166 4.57 -7.77 -10.33
N ASP A 167 4.19 -6.51 -10.16
CA ASP A 167 4.88 -5.33 -10.61
C ASP A 167 5.23 -4.39 -9.45
N LYS A 168 6.20 -3.50 -9.70
CA LYS A 168 6.54 -2.41 -8.79
C LYS A 168 6.42 -1.09 -9.54
N LEU A 169 5.37 -0.35 -9.24
CA LEU A 169 4.96 0.85 -9.95
C LEU A 169 5.13 2.07 -9.05
N VAL A 170 5.67 3.16 -9.61
CA VAL A 170 5.93 4.38 -8.86
C VAL A 170 5.45 5.59 -9.66
N ALA A 171 4.55 6.37 -9.07
CA ALA A 171 4.26 7.72 -9.50
C ALA A 171 5.27 8.68 -8.85
N ASP A 172 6.19 9.24 -9.64
CA ASP A 172 7.18 10.21 -9.18
C ASP A 172 6.97 11.62 -9.75
N SER A 173 5.84 11.84 -10.43
CA SER A 173 5.51 13.14 -11.03
C SER A 173 4.89 14.08 -10.00
N THR A 174 5.02 15.39 -10.21
CA THR A 174 4.25 16.41 -9.47
C THR A 174 2.82 16.59 -9.99
N LEU A 175 2.45 15.81 -11.01
CA LEU A 175 1.15 15.86 -11.69
C LEU A 175 0.21 14.82 -11.10
N ASN A 176 -1.08 14.92 -11.41
CA ASN A 176 -2.04 13.88 -11.06
C ASN A 176 -1.61 12.56 -11.70
N SER A 177 -1.43 11.50 -10.92
CA SER A 177 -0.97 10.22 -11.44
C SER A 177 -2.06 9.16 -11.32
N PHE A 178 -2.22 8.31 -12.33
CA PHE A 178 -3.03 7.11 -12.26
C PHE A 178 -2.09 5.92 -12.36
N VAL A 179 -2.11 5.03 -11.37
CA VAL A 179 -1.25 3.85 -11.31
C VAL A 179 -2.16 2.63 -11.25
N PHE A 180 -2.04 1.75 -12.24
CA PHE A 180 -2.81 0.51 -12.36
C PHE A 180 -1.86 -0.68 -12.31
N GLY A 181 -2.03 -1.57 -11.34
CA GLY A 181 -1.23 -2.80 -11.18
C GLY A 181 -1.56 -3.82 -12.26
N GLY A 182 -2.80 -4.31 -12.27
CA GLY A 182 -3.29 -5.28 -13.24
C GLY A 182 -3.67 -6.58 -12.56
N ALA A 183 -2.94 -7.66 -12.82
CA ALA A 183 -3.11 -8.91 -12.10
C ALA A 183 -1.78 -9.34 -11.48
N GLY A 184 -1.82 -10.06 -10.38
CA GLY A 184 -0.64 -10.42 -9.58
C GLY A 184 -0.48 -9.49 -8.38
N ASP A 185 0.40 -9.87 -7.45
CA ASP A 185 0.64 -9.09 -6.22
C ASP A 185 1.57 -7.91 -6.53
N ASP A 186 1.01 -6.72 -6.66
CA ASP A 186 1.67 -5.50 -7.11
C ASP A 186 2.05 -4.58 -5.94
N THR A 187 3.08 -3.74 -6.15
CA THR A 187 3.42 -2.65 -5.23
C THR A 187 3.30 -1.31 -5.94
N LEU A 188 2.34 -0.48 -5.52
CA LEU A 188 2.01 0.80 -6.13
C LEU A 188 2.40 1.94 -5.20
N THR A 189 3.27 2.84 -5.65
CA THR A 189 3.72 3.99 -4.85
C THR A 189 3.16 5.29 -5.38
N GLY A 190 2.42 6.02 -4.53
CA GLY A 190 1.91 7.35 -4.83
C GLY A 190 2.98 8.44 -4.81
N ASN A 191 2.60 9.62 -5.32
CA ASN A 191 3.45 10.81 -5.34
C ASN A 191 3.17 11.75 -4.16
N GLY A 192 2.15 11.48 -3.35
CA GLY A 192 1.77 12.25 -2.17
C GLY A 192 1.05 13.58 -2.47
N VAL A 193 0.82 13.92 -3.74
CA VAL A 193 0.06 15.11 -4.15
C VAL A 193 -1.33 14.72 -4.63
N HIS A 194 -1.40 13.88 -5.67
CA HIS A 194 -2.64 13.30 -6.19
C HIS A 194 -2.29 12.05 -7.01
N ALA A 195 -2.36 10.88 -6.41
CA ALA A 195 -2.28 9.62 -7.13
C ALA A 195 -3.57 8.80 -6.94
N GLN A 196 -4.13 8.27 -8.02
CA GLN A 196 -5.11 7.19 -7.96
C GLN A 196 -4.36 5.88 -8.14
N LEU A 197 -4.40 5.02 -7.14
CA LEU A 197 -3.71 3.73 -7.11
C LEU A 197 -4.75 2.62 -7.15
N ALA A 198 -4.72 1.79 -8.19
CA ALA A 198 -5.60 0.64 -8.32
C ALA A 198 -4.75 -0.60 -8.53
N GLY A 199 -4.78 -1.52 -7.57
CA GLY A 199 -3.96 -2.73 -7.59
C GLY A 199 -4.46 -3.70 -8.66
N GLY A 200 -5.74 -4.07 -8.59
CA GLY A 200 -6.33 -5.04 -9.49
C GLY A 200 -6.38 -6.41 -8.84
N GLU A 201 -6.37 -7.49 -9.63
CA GLU A 201 -6.45 -8.85 -9.03
C GLU A 201 -5.12 -9.23 -8.37
N GLY A 202 -5.11 -9.64 -7.12
CA GLY A 202 -3.87 -9.97 -6.39
C GLY A 202 -3.91 -9.43 -4.97
N ASN A 203 -2.91 -9.76 -4.16
CA ASN A 203 -2.72 -9.13 -2.86
C ASN A 203 -1.72 -7.98 -3.00
N ASP A 204 -2.23 -6.78 -3.14
CA ASP A 204 -1.47 -5.61 -3.52
C ASP A 204 -1.02 -4.79 -2.31
N THR A 205 0.04 -4.01 -2.52
CA THR A 205 0.59 -3.08 -1.53
C THR A 205 0.62 -1.66 -2.06
N PHE A 206 -0.17 -0.78 -1.45
CA PHE A 206 -0.22 0.65 -1.75
C PHE A 206 0.68 1.43 -0.79
N ILE A 207 1.67 2.14 -1.33
CA ILE A 207 2.50 3.07 -0.57
C ILE A 207 1.93 4.47 -0.78
N VAL A 208 1.13 4.92 0.18
CA VAL A 208 0.49 6.25 0.20
C VAL A 208 1.44 7.24 0.88
N LYS A 209 1.85 8.27 0.15
CA LYS A 209 2.87 9.24 0.62
C LYS A 209 2.28 10.55 1.13
N GLY A 210 1.01 10.80 0.87
CA GLY A 210 0.37 12.04 1.27
C GLY A 210 -1.15 11.98 1.10
N PRO A 211 -1.86 12.97 1.67
CA PRO A 211 -3.32 12.94 1.82
C PRO A 211 -4.10 13.06 0.50
N GLY A 212 -3.43 13.34 -0.62
CA GLY A 212 -4.07 13.38 -1.93
C GLY A 212 -4.01 12.08 -2.72
N ASP A 213 -3.29 11.07 -2.23
CA ASP A 213 -3.34 9.73 -2.82
C ASP A 213 -4.67 9.03 -2.45
N LEU A 214 -5.26 8.31 -3.41
CA LEU A 214 -6.52 7.59 -3.29
C LEU A 214 -6.31 6.15 -3.77
N VAL A 215 -6.58 5.18 -2.91
CA VAL A 215 -6.59 3.76 -3.26
C VAL A 215 -7.98 3.35 -3.77
N ILE A 216 -8.02 2.59 -4.87
CA ILE A 216 -9.24 2.17 -5.55
C ILE A 216 -9.21 0.65 -5.68
N GLU A 217 -10.01 -0.03 -4.87
CA GLU A 217 -10.16 -1.49 -4.93
C GLU A 217 -11.59 -1.92 -5.25
N LEU A 218 -11.72 -3.00 -6.02
CA LEU A 218 -13.01 -3.65 -6.29
C LEU A 218 -13.15 -4.90 -5.41
N ALA A 219 -14.40 -5.26 -5.14
CA ALA A 219 -14.71 -6.42 -4.32
C ALA A 219 -14.16 -7.73 -4.93
N GLY A 220 -13.51 -8.54 -4.09
CA GLY A 220 -13.04 -9.87 -4.45
C GLY A 220 -11.77 -9.88 -5.30
N GLN A 221 -11.01 -8.79 -5.30
CA GLN A 221 -9.75 -8.69 -6.03
C GLN A 221 -8.55 -9.20 -5.24
N GLY A 222 -8.63 -9.30 -3.91
CA GLY A 222 -7.59 -9.93 -3.11
C GLY A 222 -7.70 -9.54 -1.64
N THR A 223 -6.57 -9.55 -0.95
CA THR A 223 -6.39 -9.01 0.40
C THR A 223 -5.25 -8.00 0.36
N ASP A 224 -5.62 -6.74 0.49
CA ASP A 224 -4.75 -5.64 0.11
C ASP A 224 -4.24 -4.88 1.33
N THR A 225 -3.08 -4.22 1.15
CA THR A 225 -2.42 -3.48 2.23
C THR A 225 -2.08 -2.05 1.82
N VAL A 226 -2.54 -1.09 2.62
CA VAL A 226 -2.09 0.30 2.55
C VAL A 226 -1.00 0.53 3.58
N ASN A 227 0.17 0.94 3.12
CA ASN A 227 1.24 1.49 3.94
C ASN A 227 1.25 3.02 3.80
N ALA A 228 0.71 3.71 4.79
CA ALA A 228 0.46 5.14 4.75
C ALA A 228 1.53 5.94 5.53
N PHE A 229 2.16 6.91 4.87
CA PHE A 229 3.12 7.85 5.48
C PHE A 229 2.47 9.17 5.93
N SER A 230 1.16 9.30 5.74
CA SER A 230 0.28 10.35 6.23
C SER A 230 -0.99 9.73 6.79
N ASP A 231 -1.79 10.51 7.50
CA ASP A 231 -3.10 10.05 8.00
C ASP A 231 -3.96 9.50 6.86
N TYR A 232 -4.67 8.40 7.13
CA TYR A 232 -5.40 7.68 6.08
C TYR A 232 -6.62 6.92 6.60
N THR A 233 -7.70 6.95 5.82
CA THR A 233 -8.88 6.11 6.01
C THR A 233 -8.97 5.13 4.85
N LEU A 234 -9.10 3.84 5.16
CA LEU A 234 -9.23 2.82 4.13
C LEU A 234 -10.45 3.09 3.26
N THR A 235 -10.26 2.99 1.95
CA THR A 235 -11.36 2.96 1.00
C THR A 235 -12.03 1.59 1.04
N ALA A 236 -13.23 1.49 0.47
CA ALA A 236 -13.97 0.22 0.44
C ALA A 236 -13.13 -0.90 -0.21
N ASN A 237 -13.35 -2.14 0.26
CA ASN A 237 -12.69 -3.35 -0.22
C ASN A 237 -11.19 -3.47 0.11
N VAL A 238 -10.64 -2.62 0.98
CA VAL A 238 -9.25 -2.76 1.44
C VAL A 238 -9.23 -3.29 2.86
N GLU A 239 -8.41 -4.32 3.13
CA GLU A 239 -8.43 -5.04 4.41
C GLU A 239 -7.38 -4.56 5.41
N ASN A 240 -6.19 -4.13 4.96
CA ASN A 240 -5.08 -3.84 5.87
C ASN A 240 -4.60 -2.39 5.77
N LEU A 241 -4.39 -1.75 6.92
CA LEU A 241 -3.72 -0.45 7.05
C LEU A 241 -2.49 -0.59 7.95
N ARG A 242 -1.38 0.00 7.52
CA ARG A 242 -0.19 0.22 8.34
C ARG A 242 0.23 1.67 8.28
N LEU A 243 0.28 2.34 9.42
CA LEU A 243 0.83 3.69 9.52
C LEU A 243 2.36 3.63 9.56
N SER A 244 2.99 4.64 8.96
CA SER A 244 4.44 4.80 8.84
C SER A 244 4.82 6.27 8.93
N GLY A 245 6.10 6.54 9.18
CA GLY A 245 6.62 7.91 9.18
C GLY A 245 5.99 8.77 10.26
N THR A 246 5.28 9.82 9.84
CA THR A 246 4.68 10.82 10.74
C THR A 246 3.14 10.73 10.78
N ALA A 247 2.54 9.69 10.21
CA ALA A 247 1.10 9.47 10.30
C ALA A 247 0.71 9.23 11.76
N THR A 248 -0.40 9.82 12.19
CA THR A 248 -0.93 9.70 13.56
C THR A 248 -2.38 9.25 13.58
N GLU A 249 -3.09 9.29 12.45
CA GLU A 249 -4.48 8.85 12.39
C GLU A 249 -4.69 7.78 11.30
N GLY A 250 -5.39 6.71 11.68
CA GLY A 250 -5.73 5.60 10.80
C GLY A 250 -7.18 5.17 11.02
N ALA A 251 -7.93 4.91 9.95
CA ALA A 251 -9.29 4.38 10.07
C ALA A 251 -9.56 3.27 9.06
N GLY A 252 -10.38 2.30 9.46
CA GLY A 252 -10.89 1.21 8.65
C GLY A 252 -12.05 1.61 7.73
N ASN A 253 -12.88 0.63 7.39
CA ASN A 253 -14.06 0.69 6.54
C ASN A 253 -15.17 -0.25 7.09
N GLU A 254 -16.00 -0.86 6.24
CA GLU A 254 -17.09 -1.76 6.67
C GLU A 254 -16.66 -3.24 6.76
N LEU A 255 -15.38 -3.55 6.56
CA LEU A 255 -14.82 -4.90 6.60
C LEU A 255 -14.13 -5.16 7.93
N ALA A 256 -13.87 -6.43 8.22
CA ALA A 256 -12.90 -6.83 9.24
C ALA A 256 -11.48 -6.40 8.82
N ASN A 257 -11.05 -5.23 9.28
CA ASN A 257 -9.78 -4.63 8.96
C ASN A 257 -8.67 -5.00 9.96
N ARG A 258 -7.44 -4.98 9.46
CA ARG A 258 -6.24 -5.05 10.30
C ARG A 258 -5.49 -3.74 10.22
N ILE A 259 -5.47 -3.00 11.33
CA ILE A 259 -4.89 -1.66 11.42
C ILE A 259 -3.71 -1.68 12.39
N ILE A 260 -2.53 -1.34 11.90
CA ILE A 260 -1.32 -1.24 12.71
C ILE A 260 -0.80 0.19 12.69
N GLY A 261 -0.63 0.77 13.87
CA GLY A 261 0.02 2.05 14.08
C GLY A 261 1.53 2.03 13.89
N ASN A 262 2.19 3.07 14.36
CA ASN A 262 3.63 3.26 14.35
C ASN A 262 4.14 3.61 15.76
N GLY A 263 5.33 4.19 15.88
CA GLY A 263 5.91 4.54 17.18
C GLY A 263 5.52 5.94 17.69
N MET A 264 4.40 6.48 17.22
CA MET A 264 3.89 7.80 17.60
C MET A 264 2.57 7.60 18.34
N ASP A 265 2.14 8.60 19.11
CA ASP A 265 0.78 8.64 19.69
C ASP A 265 -0.27 8.62 18.55
N ASN A 266 -0.91 7.46 18.34
CA ASN A 266 -1.82 7.18 17.23
C ASN A 266 -3.29 7.24 17.67
N VAL A 267 -4.16 7.58 16.72
CA VAL A 267 -5.61 7.46 16.82
C VAL A 267 -6.07 6.49 15.75
N LEU A 268 -6.49 5.29 16.17
CA LEU A 268 -6.92 4.21 15.27
C LEU A 268 -8.41 3.92 15.46
N ARG A 269 -9.15 3.77 14.36
CA ARG A 269 -10.59 3.45 14.35
C ARG A 269 -10.90 2.26 13.45
N GLY A 270 -11.54 1.23 13.98
CA GLY A 270 -12.02 0.07 13.21
C GLY A 270 -13.19 0.45 12.30
N LEU A 271 -14.18 1.11 12.91
CA LEU A 271 -15.49 1.48 12.33
C LEU A 271 -16.50 0.35 12.39
N ALA A 272 -16.62 -0.47 11.36
CA ALA A 272 -17.60 -1.55 11.34
C ALA A 272 -16.95 -2.83 10.84
N GLY A 273 -17.30 -3.95 11.47
CA GLY A 273 -16.69 -5.24 11.18
C GLY A 273 -15.84 -5.69 12.36
N ASP A 274 -15.42 -6.97 12.34
CA ASP A 274 -14.62 -7.53 13.43
C ASP A 274 -13.15 -7.16 13.20
N ASP A 275 -12.71 -6.05 13.78
CA ASP A 275 -11.43 -5.42 13.50
C ASP A 275 -10.29 -5.90 14.41
N THR A 276 -9.05 -5.76 13.93
CA THR A 276 -7.84 -5.92 14.74
C THR A 276 -6.99 -4.66 14.68
N LEU A 277 -6.90 -3.96 15.80
CA LEU A 277 -6.14 -2.72 15.96
C LEU A 277 -4.92 -2.96 16.85
N GLN A 278 -3.77 -2.42 16.43
CA GLN A 278 -2.52 -2.45 17.18
C GLN A 278 -1.90 -1.04 17.19
N GLY A 279 -1.75 -0.45 18.38
CA GLY A 279 -1.20 0.90 18.58
C GLY A 279 0.29 0.97 18.27
N GLY A 280 1.09 0.25 19.04
CA GLY A 280 2.53 0.17 18.87
C GLY A 280 3.26 0.82 20.04
N ASP A 281 4.24 1.69 19.75
CA ASP A 281 4.84 2.51 20.81
C ASP A 281 4.13 3.86 20.83
N GLY A 282 3.91 4.45 22.00
CA GLY A 282 3.25 5.76 22.11
C GLY A 282 2.06 5.70 23.05
N ASN A 283 1.43 6.84 23.32
CA ASN A 283 0.17 6.87 24.06
C ASN A 283 -0.98 6.90 23.06
N ASP A 284 -1.51 5.73 22.75
CA ASP A 284 -2.43 5.51 21.66
C ASP A 284 -3.90 5.60 22.08
N ARG A 285 -4.77 5.85 21.10
CA ARG A 285 -6.22 5.83 21.24
C ARG A 285 -6.82 4.91 20.20
N LEU A 286 -7.29 3.76 20.63
CA LEU A 286 -7.89 2.74 19.76
C LEU A 286 -9.39 2.69 20.01
N PHE A 287 -10.16 2.68 18.92
CA PHE A 287 -11.61 2.56 18.91
C PHE A 287 -11.99 1.39 17.99
N GLY A 288 -12.61 0.34 18.54
CA GLY A 288 -13.16 -0.77 17.75
C GLY A 288 -14.40 -0.33 16.97
N ASP A 289 -15.31 0.35 17.67
CA ASP A 289 -16.62 0.83 17.20
C ASP A 289 -17.66 -0.32 17.09
N ASP A 290 -18.10 -0.72 15.90
CA ASP A 290 -19.11 -1.80 15.73
C ASP A 290 -18.44 -3.13 15.32
N GLY A 291 -18.53 -4.18 16.12
CA GLY A 291 -17.93 -5.48 15.77
C GLY A 291 -17.39 -6.22 16.98
N ALA A 292 -16.97 -7.47 16.80
CA ALA A 292 -16.21 -8.17 17.84
C ALA A 292 -14.71 -7.92 17.62
N ASP A 293 -14.17 -6.92 18.31
CA ASP A 293 -12.88 -6.35 17.98
C ASP A 293 -11.73 -6.88 18.85
N VAL A 294 -10.51 -6.76 18.33
CA VAL A 294 -9.27 -7.02 19.06
C VAL A 294 -8.39 -5.77 19.07
N LEU A 295 -8.26 -5.14 20.24
CA LEU A 295 -7.46 -3.92 20.41
C LEU A 295 -6.22 -4.21 21.27
N ARG A 296 -5.05 -3.79 20.79
CA ARG A 296 -3.77 -3.87 21.50
C ARG A 296 -3.12 -2.49 21.58
N GLY A 297 -2.96 -1.94 22.78
CA GLY A 297 -2.23 -0.69 23.01
C GLY A 297 -0.74 -0.85 22.73
N ASP A 298 -0.18 -1.94 23.27
CA ASP A 298 1.25 -2.26 23.28
C ASP A 298 2.03 -1.41 24.29
N ALA A 299 2.90 -0.47 23.89
CA ALA A 299 3.78 0.23 24.82
C ALA A 299 3.43 1.72 24.97
N GLY A 300 3.05 2.14 26.17
CA GLY A 300 2.72 3.51 26.52
C GLY A 300 1.44 3.56 27.34
N ASN A 301 0.92 4.77 27.64
CA ASN A 301 -0.32 4.87 28.41
C ASN A 301 -1.48 5.02 27.45
N ASP A 302 -2.13 3.90 27.16
CA ASP A 302 -3.07 3.79 26.07
C ASP A 302 -4.51 3.98 26.53
N ARG A 303 -5.37 4.37 25.60
CA ARG A 303 -6.81 4.33 25.76
C ARG A 303 -7.43 3.42 24.71
N LEU A 304 -8.09 2.36 25.16
CA LEU A 304 -8.81 1.43 24.31
C LEU A 304 -10.31 1.50 24.59
N GLU A 305 -11.12 1.53 23.53
CA GLU A 305 -12.57 1.52 23.58
C GLU A 305 -13.09 0.49 22.57
N GLY A 306 -13.67 -0.62 23.06
CA GLY A 306 -14.19 -1.71 22.23
C GLY A 306 -15.38 -1.25 21.42
N GLY A 307 -16.50 -0.99 22.08
CA GLY A 307 -17.68 -0.40 21.46
C GLY A 307 -18.89 -1.31 21.55
N LEU A 308 -19.44 -1.74 20.42
CA LEU A 308 -20.53 -2.71 20.33
C LEU A 308 -20.00 -4.06 19.89
N GLY A 309 -20.14 -5.09 20.70
CA GLY A 309 -19.75 -6.46 20.36
C GLY A 309 -19.00 -7.11 21.51
N ASP A 310 -18.60 -8.37 21.33
CA ASP A 310 -17.83 -9.08 22.37
C ASP A 310 -16.33 -8.84 22.10
N ASP A 311 -15.74 -7.86 22.77
CA ASP A 311 -14.41 -7.33 22.43
C ASP A 311 -13.27 -7.94 23.26
N GLN A 312 -12.05 -7.84 22.73
CA GLN A 312 -10.81 -8.17 23.43
C GLN A 312 -9.86 -6.98 23.49
N LEU A 313 -9.65 -6.43 24.67
CA LEU A 313 -8.82 -5.26 24.91
C LEU A 313 -7.57 -5.65 25.71
N PHE A 314 -6.40 -5.34 25.16
CA PHE A 314 -5.10 -5.55 25.78
C PHE A 314 -4.37 -4.21 25.87
N GLY A 315 -4.16 -3.68 27.08
CA GLY A 315 -3.43 -2.42 27.30
C GLY A 315 -1.96 -2.58 26.93
N GLY A 316 -1.22 -3.34 27.73
CA GLY A 316 0.17 -3.70 27.44
C GLY A 316 1.12 -3.19 28.50
N GLU A 317 2.16 -2.46 28.13
CA GLU A 317 3.05 -1.79 29.07
C GLU A 317 2.60 -0.35 29.29
N GLY A 318 2.29 0.06 30.52
CA GLY A 318 1.92 1.43 30.83
C GLY A 318 0.74 1.52 31.78
N SER A 319 0.24 2.72 32.03
CA SER A 319 -0.97 2.89 32.84
C SER A 319 -2.15 3.14 31.90
N ASP A 320 -2.88 2.07 31.60
CA ASP A 320 -3.85 2.08 30.51
C ASP A 320 -5.27 2.36 30.99
N VAL A 321 -6.12 2.78 30.05
CA VAL A 321 -7.55 2.96 30.29
C VAL A 321 -8.36 2.21 29.25
N LEU A 322 -9.02 1.13 29.68
CA LEU A 322 -9.80 0.23 28.83
C LEU A 322 -11.30 0.34 29.13
N PHE A 323 -12.10 0.45 28.07
CA PHE A 323 -13.56 0.42 28.10
C PHE A 323 -14.05 -0.67 27.14
N GLY A 324 -14.66 -1.73 27.66
CA GLY A 324 -15.25 -2.81 26.85
C GLY A 324 -16.40 -2.26 26.01
N GLY A 325 -17.46 -1.81 26.68
CA GLY A 325 -18.59 -1.17 26.02
C GLY A 325 -19.85 -1.98 26.20
N ALA A 326 -20.46 -2.45 25.11
CA ALA A 326 -21.63 -3.31 25.16
C ALA A 326 -21.31 -4.67 24.55
N GLY A 327 -21.58 -5.74 25.28
CA GLY A 327 -21.19 -7.10 24.90
C GLY A 327 -20.45 -7.76 26.05
N ASN A 328 -19.96 -8.98 25.85
CA ASN A 328 -19.21 -9.72 26.87
C ASN A 328 -17.73 -9.57 26.60
N ASP A 329 -17.11 -8.61 27.25
CA ASP A 329 -15.78 -8.17 26.89
C ASP A 329 -14.70 -8.88 27.70
N ILE A 330 -13.50 -8.95 27.13
CA ILE A 330 -12.29 -9.43 27.79
C ILE A 330 -11.31 -8.27 27.89
N LEU A 331 -11.00 -7.86 29.12
CA LEU A 331 -10.09 -6.75 29.40
C LEU A 331 -8.84 -7.27 30.11
N GLU A 332 -7.67 -6.95 29.58
CA GLU A 332 -6.36 -7.25 30.15
C GLU A 332 -5.54 -5.95 30.16
N GLY A 333 -5.40 -5.31 31.33
CA GLY A 333 -4.66 -4.05 31.47
C GLY A 333 -3.19 -4.20 31.12
N GLY A 334 -2.54 -5.23 31.68
CA GLY A 334 -1.11 -5.45 31.48
C GLY A 334 -0.29 -4.87 32.62
N ALA A 335 0.92 -4.42 32.31
CA ALA A 335 1.89 -3.97 33.29
C ALA A 335 1.69 -2.48 33.60
N GLY A 336 1.39 -2.15 34.85
CA GLY A 336 1.22 -0.77 35.30
C GLY A 336 -0.07 -0.59 36.08
N SER A 337 -0.48 0.66 36.30
CA SER A 337 -1.69 0.98 37.06
C SER A 337 -2.86 1.31 36.14
N ASP A 338 -3.64 0.30 35.81
CA ASP A 338 -4.69 0.42 34.79
C ASP A 338 -6.06 0.77 35.36
N ILE A 339 -6.92 1.31 34.51
CA ILE A 339 -8.33 1.56 34.78
C ILE A 339 -9.15 0.76 33.76
N LEU A 340 -9.94 -0.20 34.25
CA LEU A 340 -10.74 -1.10 33.45
C LEU A 340 -12.23 -0.84 33.72
N THR A 341 -13.01 -0.74 32.66
CA THR A 341 -14.47 -0.59 32.71
C THR A 341 -15.07 -1.61 31.75
N GLY A 342 -15.80 -2.59 32.25
CA GLY A 342 -16.40 -3.63 31.40
C GLY A 342 -17.53 -3.07 30.56
N GLY A 343 -18.45 -2.35 31.22
CA GLY A 343 -19.63 -1.78 30.60
C GLY A 343 -20.84 -2.68 30.78
N ALA A 344 -21.56 -2.94 29.69
CA ALA A 344 -22.80 -3.69 29.69
C ALA A 344 -22.58 -5.11 29.15
N GLY A 345 -22.65 -6.10 30.02
CA GLY A 345 -22.60 -7.51 29.62
C GLY A 345 -22.10 -8.36 30.75
N ALA A 346 -21.49 -9.50 30.43
CA ALA A 346 -20.80 -10.34 31.40
C ALA A 346 -19.31 -10.35 31.08
N ASP A 347 -18.57 -9.45 31.71
CA ASP A 347 -17.20 -9.12 31.30
C ASP A 347 -16.17 -9.94 32.08
N VAL A 348 -14.99 -10.11 31.48
CA VAL A 348 -13.86 -10.83 32.06
C VAL A 348 -12.65 -9.93 32.18
N PHE A 349 -12.24 -9.64 33.41
CA PHE A 349 -11.02 -8.92 33.73
C PHE A 349 -9.88 -9.91 33.98
N ARG A 350 -8.98 -10.06 33.02
CA ARG A 350 -7.89 -11.06 33.06
C ARG A 350 -6.58 -10.45 33.55
N PHE A 351 -5.86 -11.23 34.34
CA PHE A 351 -4.53 -10.88 34.85
C PHE A 351 -3.51 -11.96 34.52
N ARG A 352 -2.25 -11.56 34.25
CA ARG A 352 -1.14 -12.46 33.94
C ARG A 352 0.07 -12.19 34.82
N ALA A 353 0.87 -13.22 35.07
CA ALA A 353 1.99 -13.16 36.01
C ALA A 353 3.11 -12.20 35.57
N ASP A 354 3.37 -12.09 34.27
CA ASP A 354 4.41 -11.25 33.68
C ASP A 354 4.12 -9.74 33.77
N ALA A 355 2.85 -9.39 33.98
CA ALA A 355 2.37 -8.04 34.13
C ALA A 355 2.25 -7.57 35.61
N LEU A 356 2.52 -8.45 36.58
CA LEU A 356 2.30 -8.12 37.99
C LEU A 356 3.46 -7.33 38.59
N SER A 357 3.10 -6.20 39.20
CA SER A 357 3.98 -5.43 40.07
C SER A 357 3.28 -5.19 41.40
N GLY A 358 3.92 -5.60 42.48
CA GLY A 358 3.40 -5.43 43.83
C GLY A 358 3.27 -3.98 44.29
N SER A 359 3.60 -2.97 43.48
CA SER A 359 3.29 -1.56 43.73
C SER A 359 2.05 -1.06 43.00
N ASP A 360 1.71 -1.70 41.90
CA ASP A 360 0.73 -1.18 40.95
C ASP A 360 -0.67 -1.62 41.37
N VAL A 361 -1.66 -0.81 40.99
CA VAL A 361 -3.06 -1.04 41.36
C VAL A 361 -3.92 -0.88 40.13
N THR A 362 -4.50 -1.98 39.68
CA THR A 362 -5.57 -1.96 38.68
C THR A 362 -6.88 -1.56 39.35
N VAL A 363 -7.64 -0.68 38.72
CA VAL A 363 -8.96 -0.25 39.17
C VAL A 363 -10.02 -0.75 38.21
N ILE A 364 -10.95 -1.56 38.70
CA ILE A 364 -12.16 -1.92 37.96
C ILE A 364 -13.30 -1.02 38.44
N THR A 365 -13.90 -0.26 37.53
CA THR A 365 -14.79 0.87 37.88
C THR A 365 -16.24 0.46 38.08
N ASP A 366 -16.70 -0.63 37.46
CA ASP A 366 -18.11 -0.98 37.32
C ASP A 366 -18.47 -2.45 37.58
N PHE A 367 -17.55 -3.22 38.19
CA PHE A 367 -17.70 -4.66 38.42
C PHE A 367 -19.09 -5.08 38.97
N ALA A 368 -19.84 -5.82 38.16
CA ALA A 368 -21.19 -6.31 38.42
C ALA A 368 -21.19 -7.80 38.80
N ARG A 369 -21.36 -8.07 40.10
CA ARG A 369 -21.41 -9.45 40.62
C ARG A 369 -22.50 -10.30 39.98
N GLY A 370 -22.17 -11.55 39.70
CA GLY A 370 -23.05 -12.52 39.05
C GLY A 370 -22.98 -12.49 37.52
N TYR A 371 -22.53 -11.38 36.93
CA TYR A 371 -22.28 -11.24 35.50
C TYR A 371 -20.77 -11.30 35.25
N ASP A 372 -20.02 -10.34 35.79
CA ASP A 372 -18.60 -10.20 35.53
C ASP A 372 -17.74 -11.21 36.30
N ARG A 373 -16.52 -11.43 35.79
CA ARG A 373 -15.53 -12.33 36.39
C ARG A 373 -14.15 -11.71 36.40
N ILE A 374 -13.42 -11.93 37.48
CA ILE A 374 -11.97 -11.71 37.55
C ILE A 374 -11.31 -13.04 37.19
N ASP A 375 -10.46 -13.07 36.18
CA ASP A 375 -9.77 -14.29 35.73
C ASP A 375 -8.29 -14.26 36.12
N LEU A 376 -7.93 -15.11 37.08
CA LEU A 376 -6.57 -15.25 37.59
C LEU A 376 -5.91 -16.57 37.12
N ARG A 377 -6.57 -17.36 36.27
CA ARG A 377 -6.09 -18.70 35.86
C ARG A 377 -4.78 -18.68 35.09
N ALA A 378 -4.41 -17.53 34.53
CA ALA A 378 -3.15 -17.32 33.81
C ALA A 378 -1.98 -16.96 34.76
N ILE A 379 -2.24 -16.77 36.05
CA ILE A 379 -1.22 -16.58 37.07
C ILE A 379 -0.99 -17.93 37.73
N ASP A 380 0.23 -18.47 37.56
CA ASP A 380 0.67 -19.60 38.38
C ASP A 380 0.94 -19.10 39.80
N ALA A 381 0.04 -19.44 40.73
CA ALA A 381 0.10 -18.95 42.09
C ALA A 381 1.31 -19.50 42.87
N ILE A 382 2.01 -20.51 42.35
CA ILE A 382 3.25 -21.04 42.93
C ILE A 382 4.28 -21.25 41.82
N ALA A 383 5.00 -20.20 41.43
CA ALA A 383 5.99 -20.23 40.33
C ALA A 383 7.16 -21.25 40.50
N SER A 384 7.30 -21.89 41.67
CA SER A 384 8.28 -22.97 41.93
C SER A 384 7.73 -24.38 41.71
N SER A 385 6.43 -24.47 41.40
CA SER A 385 5.66 -25.68 41.13
C SER A 385 5.72 -26.06 39.66
N ALA A 386 5.57 -27.35 39.35
CA ALA A 386 5.40 -27.82 37.96
C ALA A 386 3.90 -27.92 37.57
N THR A 387 3.00 -27.53 38.48
CA THR A 387 1.55 -27.51 38.29
C THR A 387 1.04 -26.09 38.45
N ASN A 388 0.02 -25.71 37.66
CA ASN A 388 -0.69 -24.45 37.85
C ASN A 388 -1.46 -24.54 39.17
N ASP A 389 -0.90 -23.97 40.23
CA ASP A 389 -1.47 -24.04 41.56
C ASP A 389 -2.48 -22.90 41.73
N ALA A 390 -3.69 -23.25 42.18
CA ALA A 390 -4.77 -22.28 42.37
C ALA A 390 -4.56 -21.46 43.65
N PHE A 391 -5.02 -20.20 43.63
CA PHE A 391 -4.99 -19.36 44.82
C PHE A 391 -5.85 -19.91 45.98
N SER A 392 -5.38 -19.69 47.20
CA SER A 392 -6.09 -19.97 48.45
C SER A 392 -6.69 -18.69 49.04
N TRP A 393 -8.01 -18.67 49.22
CA TRP A 393 -8.73 -17.55 49.82
C TRP A 393 -8.48 -17.46 51.33
N ILE A 394 -7.85 -16.36 51.77
CA ILE A 394 -7.59 -16.09 53.21
C ILE A 394 -8.54 -15.04 53.81
N GLY A 395 -9.45 -14.50 53.00
CA GLY A 395 -10.38 -13.43 53.39
C GLY A 395 -9.64 -12.14 53.74
N SER A 396 -10.00 -11.48 54.84
CA SER A 396 -9.37 -10.23 55.27
C SER A 396 -8.12 -10.43 56.13
N SER A 397 -7.69 -11.67 56.36
CA SER A 397 -6.51 -12.02 57.14
C SER A 397 -5.24 -11.50 56.46
N ASN A 398 -4.20 -11.19 57.24
CA ASN A 398 -2.89 -10.83 56.66
C ASN A 398 -2.22 -12.05 56.03
N PHE A 399 -1.39 -11.80 55.00
CA PHE A 399 -0.57 -12.85 54.38
C PHE A 399 0.34 -13.51 55.42
N THR A 400 0.49 -14.82 55.30
CA THR A 400 1.23 -15.66 56.24
C THR A 400 2.55 -16.17 55.68
N LYS A 401 2.96 -15.64 54.52
CA LYS A 401 4.17 -16.05 53.76
C LYS A 401 4.03 -17.43 53.15
N HIS A 402 2.84 -17.72 52.65
CA HIS A 402 2.56 -18.88 51.82
C HIS A 402 2.24 -18.39 50.42
N ALA A 403 2.88 -19.01 49.43
CA ALA A 403 2.62 -18.70 48.03
C ALA A 403 1.17 -19.01 47.66
N GLY A 404 0.61 -18.19 46.78
CA GLY A 404 -0.75 -18.31 46.29
C GLY A 404 -1.83 -17.92 47.31
N GLU A 405 -1.54 -17.04 48.26
CA GLU A 405 -2.58 -16.50 49.15
C GLU A 405 -3.34 -15.35 48.48
N LEU A 406 -4.67 -15.36 48.59
CA LEU A 406 -5.56 -14.33 48.03
C LEU A 406 -6.38 -13.67 49.14
N GLN A 407 -6.16 -12.36 49.31
CA GLN A 407 -6.74 -11.52 50.35
C GLN A 407 -7.80 -10.60 49.75
N VAL A 408 -8.88 -10.38 50.52
CA VAL A 408 -9.90 -9.37 50.23
C VAL A 408 -10.15 -8.48 51.43
N LYS A 409 -10.03 -7.16 51.24
CA LYS A 409 -10.24 -6.14 52.28
C LYS A 409 -11.17 -5.04 51.79
N ALA A 410 -12.05 -4.57 52.68
CA ALA A 410 -12.79 -3.34 52.43
C ALA A 410 -11.83 -2.13 52.51
N VAL A 411 -11.94 -1.23 51.54
CA VAL A 411 -11.16 0.01 51.47
C VAL A 411 -12.10 1.20 51.27
N SER A 412 -11.57 2.43 51.39
CA SER A 412 -12.37 3.61 51.06
C SER A 412 -12.80 3.56 49.60
N GLY A 413 -14.10 3.54 49.35
CA GLY A 413 -14.65 3.56 47.99
C GLY A 413 -14.82 2.20 47.32
N GLY A 414 -14.57 1.07 47.99
CA GLY A 414 -14.81 -0.25 47.40
C GLY A 414 -14.14 -1.42 48.13
N MET A 415 -13.83 -2.47 47.37
CA MET A 415 -13.08 -3.65 47.83
C MET A 415 -11.70 -3.70 47.19
N MET A 416 -10.72 -4.23 47.92
CA MET A 416 -9.38 -4.51 47.41
C MET A 416 -9.15 -6.02 47.41
N LEU A 417 -8.87 -6.58 46.24
CA LEU A 417 -8.35 -7.93 46.03
C LEU A 417 -6.83 -7.85 45.89
N ALA A 418 -6.09 -8.71 46.59
CA ALA A 418 -4.64 -8.73 46.52
C ALA A 418 -4.14 -10.17 46.64
N GLY A 419 -3.13 -10.55 45.84
CA GLY A 419 -2.51 -11.86 45.91
C GLY A 419 -1.03 -11.80 46.25
N ASP A 420 -0.58 -12.68 47.13
CA ASP A 420 0.83 -13.02 47.39
C ASP A 420 1.15 -14.28 46.60
N VAL A 421 1.77 -14.12 45.43
CA VAL A 421 2.09 -15.18 44.48
C VAL A 421 3.39 -15.88 44.90
N ASN A 422 4.38 -15.13 45.35
CA ASN A 422 5.71 -15.69 45.63
C ASN A 422 5.88 -16.21 47.08
N GLY A 423 4.96 -15.87 47.98
CA GLY A 423 4.93 -16.31 49.37
C GLY A 423 5.85 -15.52 50.32
N ASP A 424 6.24 -14.30 49.98
CA ASP A 424 7.09 -13.46 50.85
C ASP A 424 6.30 -12.70 51.94
N GLY A 425 4.97 -12.73 51.85
CA GLY A 425 4.03 -12.03 52.73
C GLY A 425 3.64 -10.64 52.24
N ILE A 426 4.00 -10.28 51.00
CA ILE A 426 3.69 -9.02 50.34
C ILE A 426 2.82 -9.33 49.13
N ALA A 427 1.86 -8.45 48.83
CA ALA A 427 1.06 -8.62 47.63
C ALA A 427 1.90 -8.34 46.37
N ASP A 428 1.87 -9.27 45.43
CA ASP A 428 2.46 -9.14 44.10
C ASP A 428 1.52 -8.45 43.11
N PHE A 429 0.22 -8.41 43.39
CA PHE A 429 -0.75 -7.63 42.63
C PHE A 429 -1.88 -7.11 43.51
N ARG A 430 -2.53 -6.03 43.05
CA ARG A 430 -3.69 -5.43 43.70
C ARG A 430 -4.73 -4.97 42.70
N VAL A 431 -5.99 -5.29 42.97
CA VAL A 431 -7.15 -4.88 42.17
C VAL A 431 -8.16 -4.19 43.08
N MET A 432 -8.42 -2.91 42.81
CA MET A 432 -9.48 -2.15 43.45
C MET A 432 -10.78 -2.31 42.66
N LEU A 433 -11.81 -2.83 43.31
CA LEU A 433 -13.17 -2.91 42.78
C LEU A 433 -13.97 -1.73 43.32
N GLN A 434 -14.12 -0.69 42.49
CA GLN A 434 -14.76 0.56 42.88
C GLN A 434 -16.26 0.35 43.15
N GLY A 435 -16.79 1.00 44.19
CA GLY A 435 -18.21 0.98 44.55
C GLY A 435 -18.73 -0.35 45.09
N LEU A 436 -17.93 -1.42 45.05
CA LEU A 436 -18.35 -2.74 45.47
C LEU A 436 -18.38 -2.87 47.00
N SER A 437 -19.41 -3.52 47.55
CA SER A 437 -19.60 -3.68 49.01
C SER A 437 -19.15 -5.03 49.56
N ALA A 438 -19.01 -6.05 48.70
CA ALA A 438 -18.52 -7.37 49.07
C ALA A 438 -18.04 -8.12 47.81
N LEU A 439 -16.99 -8.92 47.94
CA LEU A 439 -16.48 -9.83 46.91
C LEU A 439 -16.41 -11.25 47.47
N SER A 440 -16.63 -12.26 46.64
CA SER A 440 -16.60 -13.67 47.03
C SER A 440 -15.82 -14.53 46.03
N SER A 441 -15.52 -15.77 46.42
CA SER A 441 -14.77 -16.70 45.57
C SER A 441 -15.50 -17.10 44.28
N SER A 442 -16.82 -16.92 44.18
CA SER A 442 -17.56 -17.19 42.94
C SER A 442 -17.38 -16.08 41.88
N ASP A 443 -16.88 -14.92 42.28
CA ASP A 443 -16.66 -13.76 41.40
C ASP A 443 -15.28 -13.85 40.70
N VAL A 444 -14.46 -14.83 41.07
CA VAL A 444 -13.08 -14.99 40.59
C VAL A 444 -12.88 -16.41 40.05
N ASN A 445 -12.36 -16.52 38.84
CA ASN A 445 -11.90 -17.77 38.26
C ASN A 445 -10.46 -18.02 38.72
N LEU A 446 -10.26 -19.15 39.41
CA LEU A 446 -8.97 -19.60 39.95
C LEU A 446 -8.42 -20.80 39.21
#